data_AF-A0A453LPT1-F1
#
_entry.id   AF-A0A453LPT1-F1
#
_cell.length_a   1.000
_cell.length_b   1.000
_cell.length_c   1.000
_cell.angle_alpha   90.00
_cell.angle_beta   90.00
_cell.angle_gamma   90.00
#
_symmetry.space_group_name_H-M   'P 1'
#
loop_
_entity.id
_entity.type
_entity.pdbx_description
1 polymer ?
#
loop_
_entity_poly.entity_id
_entity_poly.type
_entity_poly.pdbx_seq_one_letter_code
_entity_poly.pdbx_strand_id
1 'polypeptide(L)'
;MAKVEARVETVKSMVIVAEIEGPGYCSGFVAFTEKQYGTHIVTDDNFVKGRERSLKVFFFDNTVLRASIIHRGGGFCSLRTKFHSTCEQIQLIKGNTIPSPALLFPPSSSTTFYHLPSFVTLESAESYPLNLESTRILPTDQVPTLARMFVVDCHYTEETSDRVDRLSSAPVYTLSGSVVGIVVGRFRDSTWKKLALSAKHVSTLIDSLIAVSRNKKTRDGNGSSGNKEKRDGDGSYKDEFAGNKRSKGGDGNYKKLAGNKNSSNSSSKDKANKGAWHKSSFKGKLGGCETSCNVKTRGRRAGDKGKKSDASKW
;
A
#
# COMPACT_ATOMS: atom_id res chain seq x y z
N MET A 1 31.04 -3.26 -5.40
CA MET A 1 30.33 -3.03 -4.13
C MET A 1 29.12 -2.10 -4.29
N ALA A 2 29.21 -1.00 -5.06
CA ALA A 2 28.11 -0.05 -5.30
C ALA A 2 26.75 -0.66 -5.74
N LYS A 3 26.73 -1.75 -6.53
CA LYS A 3 25.48 -2.41 -6.95
C LYS A 3 24.71 -3.11 -5.82
N VAL A 4 25.37 -3.49 -4.72
CA VAL A 4 24.74 -4.16 -3.58
C VAL A 4 24.20 -3.14 -2.59
N GLU A 5 24.93 -2.05 -2.35
CA GLU A 5 24.48 -0.94 -1.48
C GLU A 5 23.24 -0.24 -2.05
N ALA A 6 23.22 0.05 -3.35
CA ALA A 6 22.04 0.62 -4.02
C ALA A 6 20.79 -0.27 -3.87
N ARG A 7 20.96 -1.60 -3.76
CA ARG A 7 19.83 -2.54 -3.55
C ARG A 7 19.30 -2.50 -2.12
N VAL A 8 20.18 -2.38 -1.13
CA VAL A 8 19.77 -2.30 0.29
C VAL A 8 19.03 -0.99 0.57
N GLU A 9 19.44 0.11 -0.06
CA GLU A 9 18.80 1.42 0.11
C GLU A 9 17.37 1.44 -0.47
N THR A 10 17.13 0.79 -1.62
CA THR A 10 15.79 0.81 -2.25
C THR A 10 14.67 0.25 -1.38
N VAL A 11 14.95 -0.82 -0.62
CA VAL A 11 13.94 -1.52 0.19
C VAL A 11 13.48 -0.66 1.38
N LYS A 12 14.26 0.35 1.79
CA LYS A 12 13.89 1.23 2.92
C LYS A 12 12.60 2.03 2.70
N SER A 13 12.19 2.19 1.45
CA SER A 13 10.95 2.85 1.07
C SER A 13 9.77 1.89 0.88
N MET A 14 10.04 0.59 0.83
CA MET A 14 9.03 -0.47 0.70
C MET A 14 8.46 -0.84 2.06
N VAL A 15 7.15 -1.13 2.08
CA VAL A 15 6.50 -1.70 3.26
C VAL A 15 5.48 -2.77 2.88
N ILE A 16 5.21 -3.68 3.81
CA ILE A 16 4.07 -4.61 3.72
C ILE A 16 2.97 -4.04 4.58
N VAL A 17 1.81 -3.81 3.98
CA VAL A 17 0.60 -3.50 4.75
C VAL A 17 -0.12 -4.82 4.98
N ALA A 18 -0.33 -5.17 6.25
CA ALA A 18 -0.91 -6.44 6.64
C ALA A 18 -2.07 -6.25 7.61
N GLU A 19 -2.96 -7.21 7.62
CA GLU A 19 -4.00 -7.33 8.63
C GLU A 19 -3.39 -7.79 9.97
N ILE A 20 -3.87 -7.29 11.11
CA ILE A 20 -3.26 -7.59 12.41
C ILE A 20 -3.45 -9.09 12.74
N GLU A 21 -4.66 -9.61 12.57
CA GLU A 21 -5.07 -10.97 12.94
C GLU A 21 -5.52 -11.80 11.72
N GLY A 22 -5.38 -11.25 10.52
CA GLY A 22 -5.81 -11.88 9.27
C GLY A 22 -4.64 -12.33 8.38
N PRO A 23 -4.92 -13.17 7.38
CA PRO A 23 -3.93 -13.61 6.41
C PRO A 23 -3.68 -12.56 5.30
N GLY A 24 -4.45 -11.47 5.27
CA GLY A 24 -4.36 -10.46 4.22
C GLY A 24 -3.11 -9.59 4.35
N TYR A 25 -2.38 -9.44 3.24
CA TYR A 25 -1.30 -8.46 3.12
C TYR A 25 -1.10 -8.02 1.67
N CYS A 26 -0.57 -6.82 1.49
CA CYS A 26 -0.21 -6.27 0.20
C CYS A 26 1.02 -5.36 0.33
N SER A 27 1.50 -4.87 -0.81
CA SER A 27 2.56 -3.89 -0.88
C SER A 27 2.07 -2.50 -0.49
N GLY A 28 3.00 -1.67 -0.05
CA GLY A 28 2.84 -0.24 0.06
C GLY A 28 4.22 0.43 0.02
N PHE A 29 4.23 1.75 0.12
CA PHE A 29 5.49 2.50 0.18
C PHE A 29 5.40 3.71 1.09
N VAL A 30 6.55 4.12 1.60
CA VAL A 30 6.71 5.33 2.40
C VAL A 30 6.64 6.55 1.49
N ALA A 31 5.56 7.33 1.66
CA ALA A 31 5.35 8.56 0.91
C ALA A 31 6.08 9.75 1.53
N PHE A 32 6.14 9.84 2.87
CA PHE A 32 7.00 10.75 3.61
C PHE A 32 7.08 10.35 5.09
N THR A 33 8.05 10.92 5.81
CA THR A 33 8.22 10.70 7.25
C THR A 33 8.56 12.02 7.94
N GLU A 34 7.81 12.38 8.98
CA GLU A 34 8.04 13.60 9.77
C GLU A 34 7.81 13.29 11.25
N LYS A 35 8.74 13.69 12.14
CA LYS A 35 8.66 13.36 13.59
C LYS A 35 7.33 13.75 14.23
N GLN A 36 6.75 14.88 13.82
CA GLN A 36 5.50 15.40 14.38
C GLN A 36 4.25 14.70 13.80
N TYR A 37 4.33 14.21 12.56
CA TYR A 37 3.18 13.65 11.84
C TYR A 37 3.23 12.13 11.69
N GLY A 38 4.35 11.50 12.08
CA GLY A 38 4.58 10.08 11.92
C GLY A 38 5.09 9.73 10.53
N THR A 39 5.04 8.44 10.22
CA THR A 39 5.40 7.92 8.89
C THR A 39 4.14 7.67 8.10
N HIS A 40 4.09 8.21 6.89
CA HIS A 40 2.95 8.11 6.00
C HIS A 40 3.24 7.11 4.90
N ILE A 41 2.31 6.17 4.73
CA ILE A 41 2.39 5.09 3.77
C ILE A 41 1.25 5.23 2.76
N VAL A 42 1.51 4.92 1.50
CA VAL A 42 0.48 4.78 0.48
C VAL A 42 0.29 3.30 0.16
N THR A 43 -0.96 2.86 0.09
CA THR A 43 -1.33 1.49 -0.33
C THR A 43 -2.66 1.47 -1.07
N ASP A 44 -3.04 0.30 -1.60
CA ASP A 44 -4.27 0.07 -2.35
C ASP A 44 -5.51 0.18 -1.44
N ASP A 45 -6.49 0.98 -1.86
CA ASP A 45 -7.71 1.25 -1.10
C ASP A 45 -8.62 0.00 -0.98
N ASN A 46 -8.62 -0.88 -1.98
CA ASN A 46 -9.45 -2.09 -1.95
C ASN A 46 -8.92 -3.13 -0.97
N PHE A 47 -7.61 -3.20 -0.77
CA PHE A 47 -7.07 -4.00 0.33
C PHE A 47 -7.55 -3.48 1.69
N VAL A 48 -7.56 -2.15 1.86
CA VAL A 48 -7.90 -1.50 3.12
C VAL A 48 -9.40 -1.53 3.45
N LYS A 49 -10.28 -1.63 2.45
CA LYS A 49 -11.73 -1.77 2.64
C LYS A 49 -12.06 -2.99 3.52
N GLY A 50 -12.83 -2.75 4.57
CA GLY A 50 -13.22 -3.78 5.55
C GLY A 50 -12.13 -4.10 6.59
N ARG A 51 -10.94 -3.52 6.47
CA ARG A 51 -9.79 -3.74 7.37
C ARG A 51 -9.39 -2.49 8.14
N GLU A 52 -10.21 -1.45 8.15
CA GLU A 52 -9.84 -0.08 8.55
C GLU A 52 -9.25 0.04 9.95
N ARG A 53 -9.65 -0.85 10.85
CA ARG A 53 -9.25 -0.86 12.26
C ARG A 53 -8.21 -1.94 12.59
N SER A 54 -7.79 -2.72 11.60
CA SER A 54 -6.98 -3.93 11.77
C SER A 54 -5.73 -3.90 10.89
N LEU A 55 -5.10 -2.74 10.71
CA LEU A 55 -3.90 -2.61 9.87
C LEU A 55 -2.61 -2.49 10.70
N LYS A 56 -1.59 -3.18 10.24
CA LYS A 56 -0.19 -3.00 10.63
C LYS A 56 0.68 -2.85 9.39
N VAL A 57 1.84 -2.23 9.58
CA VAL A 57 2.83 -1.99 8.55
C VAL A 57 4.14 -2.61 8.99
N PHE A 58 4.70 -3.46 8.13
CA PHE A 58 5.98 -4.09 8.30
C PHE A 58 7.03 -3.34 7.46
N PHE A 59 8.07 -2.85 8.12
CA PHE A 59 9.18 -2.13 7.49
C PHE A 59 10.35 -3.08 7.17
N PHE A 60 11.25 -2.63 6.30
CA PHE A 60 12.40 -3.41 5.85
C PHE A 60 13.33 -3.92 6.98
N ASP A 61 13.37 -3.21 8.11
CA ASP A 61 14.20 -3.56 9.28
C ASP A 61 13.47 -4.45 10.29
N ASN A 62 12.34 -5.04 9.88
CA ASN A 62 11.44 -5.86 10.68
C ASN A 62 10.66 -5.11 11.77
N THR A 63 10.71 -3.78 11.77
CA THR A 63 9.84 -2.99 12.64
C THR A 63 8.39 -3.16 12.21
N VAL A 64 7.49 -3.37 13.17
CA VAL A 64 6.04 -3.49 12.95
C VAL A 64 5.30 -2.41 13.70
N LEU A 65 4.55 -1.58 12.98
CA LEU A 65 3.75 -0.50 13.58
C LEU A 65 2.28 -0.62 13.18
N ARG A 66 1.38 -0.32 14.12
CA ARG A 66 -0.05 -0.17 13.80
C ARG A 66 -0.25 1.05 12.89
N ALA A 67 -1.17 0.91 11.95
CA ALA A 67 -1.50 1.94 10.99
C ALA A 67 -2.95 2.40 11.12
N SER A 68 -3.18 3.69 10.89
CA SER A 68 -4.50 4.31 10.83
C SER A 68 -4.69 5.00 9.48
N ILE A 69 -5.87 4.92 8.89
CA ILE A 69 -6.18 5.61 7.63
C ILE A 69 -6.30 7.12 7.90
N ILE A 70 -5.68 7.91 7.03
CA ILE A 70 -5.76 9.37 7.06
C ILE A 70 -6.68 9.87 5.94
N HIS A 71 -6.49 9.35 4.73
CA HIS A 71 -7.21 9.81 3.56
C HIS A 71 -7.31 8.72 2.49
N ARG A 72 -8.31 8.80 1.62
CA ARG A 72 -8.54 7.91 0.48
C ARG A 72 -8.74 8.75 -0.77
N GLY A 73 -8.10 8.37 -1.88
CA GLY A 73 -8.17 9.11 -3.14
C GLY A 73 -7.53 8.35 -4.29
N GLY A 74 -8.14 8.42 -5.48
CA GLY A 74 -7.56 7.85 -6.70
C GLY A 74 -7.39 6.32 -6.70
N GLY A 75 -8.16 5.58 -5.90
CA GLY A 75 -8.00 4.12 -5.73
C GLY A 75 -6.91 3.72 -4.73
N PHE A 76 -6.29 4.70 -4.07
CA PHE A 76 -5.28 4.51 -3.04
C PHE A 76 -5.74 5.11 -1.72
N CYS A 77 -5.02 4.78 -0.65
CA CYS A 77 -5.19 5.40 0.65
C CYS A 77 -3.84 5.77 1.26
N SER A 78 -3.86 6.86 2.04
CA SER A 78 -2.76 7.22 2.92
C SER A 78 -3.02 6.65 4.31
N LEU A 79 -2.06 5.88 4.80
CA LEU A 79 -1.99 5.37 6.15
C LEU A 79 -0.95 6.17 6.95
N ARG A 80 -1.12 6.23 8.26
CA ARG A 80 -0.16 6.81 9.20
C ARG A 80 0.20 5.79 10.27
N THR A 81 1.49 5.69 10.58
CA THR A 81 2.03 4.98 11.74
C THR A 81 2.68 5.95 12.71
N LYS A 82 3.18 5.45 13.84
CA LYS A 82 4.19 6.19 14.62
C LYS A 82 5.41 6.48 13.75
N PHE A 83 6.15 7.54 14.08
CA PHE A 83 7.38 7.91 13.38
C PHE A 83 8.40 6.77 13.41
N HIS A 84 8.94 6.47 12.24
CA HIS A 84 9.99 5.49 12.03
C HIS A 84 11.15 6.15 11.28
N SER A 85 12.34 6.13 11.88
CA SER A 85 13.48 6.94 11.44
C SER A 85 14.40 6.27 10.42
N THR A 86 14.30 4.95 10.25
CA THR A 86 15.20 4.15 9.42
C THR A 86 14.68 3.96 8.00
N CYS A 87 13.39 4.23 7.77
CA CYS A 87 12.78 4.19 6.44
C CYS A 87 13.03 5.47 5.64
N GLU A 88 12.94 5.35 4.32
CA GLU A 88 13.17 6.46 3.39
C GLU A 88 11.96 6.68 2.50
N GLN A 89 11.72 7.93 2.10
CA GLN A 89 10.71 8.23 1.09
C GLN A 89 11.17 7.71 -0.28
N ILE A 90 10.23 7.27 -1.12
CA ILE A 90 10.55 6.91 -2.50
C ILE A 90 11.21 8.08 -3.26
N GLN A 91 12.27 7.79 -4.01
CA GLN A 91 12.92 8.77 -4.88
C GLN A 91 12.43 8.61 -6.31
N LEU A 92 11.49 9.45 -6.74
CA LEU A 92 10.95 9.40 -8.10
C LEU A 92 12.00 9.80 -9.14
N ILE A 93 12.00 9.13 -10.30
CA ILE A 93 12.86 9.54 -11.43
C ILE A 93 12.55 10.97 -11.90
N LYS A 94 13.58 11.64 -12.43
CA LYS A 94 13.43 12.88 -13.18
C LYS A 94 13.38 12.54 -14.67
N GLY A 95 12.25 12.80 -15.31
CA GLY A 95 12.06 12.58 -16.75
C GLY A 95 11.00 11.54 -17.08
N ASN A 96 11.02 11.08 -18.32
CA ASN A 96 10.01 10.16 -18.86
C ASN A 96 10.35 8.71 -18.51
N THR A 97 9.31 7.89 -18.41
CA THR A 97 9.44 6.43 -18.30
C THR A 97 9.88 5.88 -19.66
N ILE A 98 10.98 5.12 -19.68
CA ILE A 98 11.48 4.45 -20.90
C ILE A 98 11.59 2.94 -20.66
N PRO A 99 11.45 2.11 -21.72
CA PRO A 99 11.69 0.68 -21.62
C PRO A 99 13.08 0.38 -21.04
N SER A 100 13.13 -0.40 -19.97
CA SER A 100 14.36 -0.62 -19.20
C SER A 100 14.22 -1.78 -18.20
N PRO A 101 15.34 -2.40 -17.77
CA PRO A 101 15.33 -3.31 -16.63
C PRO A 101 14.90 -2.58 -15.35
N ALA A 102 14.05 -3.25 -14.58
CA ALA A 102 13.47 -2.73 -13.35
C ALA A 102 13.49 -3.79 -12.23
N LEU A 103 13.23 -3.34 -11.01
CA LEU A 103 13.12 -4.19 -9.84
C LEU A 103 11.77 -3.96 -9.16
N LEU A 104 11.19 -5.06 -8.69
CA LEU A 104 10.04 -5.08 -7.81
C LEU A 104 10.41 -5.84 -6.54
N PHE A 105 9.74 -5.50 -5.44
CA PHE A 105 9.87 -6.18 -4.15
C PHE A 105 8.52 -6.72 -3.71
N PRO A 106 8.03 -7.81 -4.34
CA PRO A 106 6.80 -8.48 -3.90
C PRO A 106 6.92 -9.03 -2.48
N PRO A 107 5.83 -9.01 -1.71
CA PRO A 107 5.77 -9.71 -0.43
C PRO A 107 5.68 -11.23 -0.68
N SER A 108 6.62 -12.00 -0.12
CA SER A 108 6.56 -13.47 -0.04
C SER A 108 5.74 -13.96 1.16
N SER A 109 5.63 -13.13 2.19
CA SER A 109 4.80 -13.36 3.38
C SER A 109 4.27 -12.02 3.90
N SER A 110 3.53 -12.01 5.00
CA SER A 110 3.11 -10.78 5.69
C SER A 110 4.27 -9.99 6.32
N THR A 111 5.50 -10.54 6.28
CA THR A 111 6.69 -9.99 6.95
C THR A 111 7.95 -10.01 6.10
N THR A 112 7.90 -10.55 4.87
CA THR A 112 9.10 -10.68 4.05
C THR A 112 8.81 -10.33 2.61
N PHE A 113 9.80 -9.73 1.98
CA PHE A 113 9.83 -9.52 0.55
C PHE A 113 10.90 -10.39 -0.08
N TYR A 114 10.80 -10.57 -1.38
CA TYR A 114 11.90 -11.06 -2.19
C TYR A 114 12.13 -10.14 -3.38
N HIS A 115 13.30 -10.29 -3.99
CA HIS A 115 13.69 -9.51 -5.14
C HIS A 115 13.12 -10.14 -6.42
N LEU A 116 12.40 -9.34 -7.21
CA LEU A 116 11.87 -9.76 -8.50
C LEU A 116 12.44 -8.90 -9.64
N PRO A 117 13.36 -9.45 -10.45
CA PRO A 117 13.74 -8.82 -11.72
C PRO A 117 12.49 -8.61 -12.58
N SER A 118 12.36 -7.41 -13.13
CA SER A 118 11.21 -7.00 -13.93
C SER A 118 11.69 -6.14 -15.10
N PHE A 119 10.82 -5.83 -16.05
CA PHE A 119 11.15 -4.97 -17.17
C PHE A 119 10.02 -3.99 -17.44
N VAL A 120 10.35 -2.70 -17.55
CA VAL A 120 9.46 -1.74 -18.19
C VAL A 120 9.47 -2.05 -19.68
N THR A 121 8.33 -2.47 -20.23
CA THR A 121 8.23 -2.90 -21.63
C THR A 121 7.69 -1.80 -22.54
N LEU A 122 6.85 -0.91 -22.02
CA LEU A 122 6.23 0.18 -22.77
C LEU A 122 6.25 1.45 -21.93
N GLU A 123 6.53 2.58 -22.56
CA GLU A 123 6.50 3.91 -21.92
C GLU A 123 5.08 4.42 -21.65
N SER A 124 4.13 4.05 -22.51
CA SER A 124 2.71 4.46 -22.45
C SER A 124 1.82 3.26 -22.76
N ALA A 125 0.76 3.11 -21.96
CA ALA A 125 -0.26 2.10 -22.15
C ALA A 125 -1.27 2.46 -23.25
N GLU A 126 -1.19 3.66 -23.86
CA GLU A 126 -2.06 4.09 -24.97
C GLU A 126 -1.91 3.21 -26.21
N SER A 127 -0.71 2.68 -26.42
CA SER A 127 -0.40 1.77 -27.53
C SER A 127 -1.00 0.37 -27.33
N TYR A 128 -1.56 0.08 -26.15
CA TYR A 128 -2.13 -1.22 -25.82
C TYR A 128 -3.65 -1.16 -25.93
N PRO A 129 -4.29 -2.08 -26.68
CA PRO A 129 -5.74 -2.22 -26.71
C PRO A 129 -6.21 -2.79 -25.37
N LEU A 130 -6.31 -1.93 -24.37
CA LEU A 130 -6.73 -2.25 -23.03
C LEU A 130 -8.24 -2.14 -22.92
N ASN A 131 -8.89 -3.23 -22.51
CA ASN A 131 -10.24 -3.11 -21.96
C ASN A 131 -10.11 -2.47 -20.56
N LEU A 132 -10.21 -1.14 -20.55
CA LEU A 132 -10.06 -0.25 -19.39
C LEU A 132 -11.07 -0.50 -18.27
N GLU A 133 -12.14 -1.27 -18.51
CA GLU A 133 -13.13 -1.66 -17.48
C GLU A 133 -12.50 -2.33 -16.24
N SER A 134 -11.25 -2.78 -16.35
CA SER A 134 -10.50 -3.42 -15.28
C SER A 134 -9.52 -2.50 -14.54
N THR A 135 -9.31 -1.27 -15.02
CA THR A 135 -8.31 -0.37 -14.44
C THR A 135 -8.91 0.47 -13.33
N ARG A 136 -8.29 0.39 -12.14
CA ARG A 136 -8.82 0.93 -10.87
C ARG A 136 -8.62 2.43 -10.70
N ILE A 137 -7.94 3.09 -11.63
CA ILE A 137 -7.74 4.54 -11.60
C ILE A 137 -9.00 5.18 -12.17
N LEU A 138 -9.81 5.77 -11.29
CA LEU A 138 -10.95 6.59 -11.71
C LEU A 138 -10.47 7.64 -12.73
N PRO A 139 -11.20 7.85 -13.83
CA PRO A 139 -10.94 8.97 -14.72
C PRO A 139 -11.08 10.24 -13.90
N THR A 140 -9.96 10.86 -13.59
CA THR A 140 -9.94 12.26 -13.18
C THR A 140 -9.78 13.03 -14.47
N ASP A 141 -10.83 13.76 -14.82
CA ASP A 141 -10.92 14.62 -15.99
C ASP A 141 -9.62 15.41 -16.15
N GLN A 142 -8.84 15.11 -17.20
CA GLN A 142 -7.97 16.03 -17.97
C GLN A 142 -6.88 15.37 -18.82
N VAL A 143 -6.64 14.05 -18.76
CA VAL A 143 -5.73 13.34 -19.71
C VAL A 143 -6.21 11.88 -19.82
N PRO A 144 -6.10 11.19 -20.98
CA PRO A 144 -6.38 9.76 -21.06
C PRO A 144 -5.62 9.02 -19.96
N THR A 145 -6.34 8.29 -19.10
CA THR A 145 -5.79 7.53 -17.97
C THR A 145 -4.62 6.63 -18.39
N LEU A 146 -4.62 6.15 -19.64
CA LEU A 146 -3.56 5.33 -20.23
C LEU A 146 -2.26 6.08 -20.56
N ALA A 147 -2.33 7.36 -20.93
CA ALA A 147 -1.14 8.20 -21.18
C ALA A 147 -0.27 8.38 -19.93
N ARG A 148 -0.92 8.22 -18.77
CA ARG A 148 -0.29 8.33 -17.45
C ARG A 148 0.36 7.02 -17.02
N MET A 149 0.06 5.93 -17.71
CA MET A 149 0.43 4.58 -17.32
C MET A 149 1.45 3.97 -18.26
N PHE A 150 2.23 3.05 -17.74
CA PHE A 150 3.21 2.27 -18.47
C PHE A 150 3.04 0.79 -18.13
N VAL A 151 3.70 -0.08 -18.89
CA VAL A 151 3.59 -1.53 -18.71
C VAL A 151 4.89 -2.09 -18.16
N VAL A 152 4.75 -2.92 -17.12
CA VAL A 152 5.85 -3.68 -16.52
C VAL A 152 5.57 -5.16 -16.72
N ASP A 153 6.57 -5.89 -17.20
CA ASP A 153 6.57 -7.34 -17.22
C ASP A 153 7.29 -7.89 -15.98
N CYS A 154 6.60 -8.74 -15.23
CA CYS A 154 7.13 -9.42 -14.06
C CYS A 154 6.39 -10.74 -13.81
N HIS A 155 7.12 -11.78 -13.43
CA HIS A 155 6.54 -13.10 -13.14
C HIS A 155 5.96 -13.17 -11.71
N TYR A 156 4.97 -12.32 -11.41
CA TYR A 156 4.26 -12.31 -10.13
C TYR A 156 2.76 -12.37 -10.30
N THR A 157 2.12 -13.37 -9.69
CA THR A 157 0.70 -13.64 -9.89
C THR A 157 -0.09 -13.78 -8.59
N GLU A 158 0.53 -13.51 -7.44
CA GLU A 158 -0.14 -13.73 -6.15
C GLU A 158 -1.16 -12.62 -5.82
N GLU A 159 -2.23 -13.04 -5.16
CA GLU A 159 -3.34 -12.17 -4.76
C GLU A 159 -3.68 -12.37 -3.29
N THR A 160 -4.37 -11.39 -2.71
CA THR A 160 -5.05 -11.56 -1.43
C THR A 160 -6.24 -12.51 -1.58
N SER A 161 -6.83 -12.93 -0.45
CA SER A 161 -8.09 -13.70 -0.44
C SER A 161 -9.22 -13.01 -1.23
N ASP A 162 -9.17 -11.68 -1.30
CA ASP A 162 -10.18 -10.84 -1.95
C ASP A 162 -9.84 -10.54 -3.41
N ARG A 163 -8.89 -11.29 -4.00
CA ARG A 163 -8.44 -11.13 -5.39
C ARG A 163 -7.84 -9.75 -5.67
N VAL A 164 -7.23 -9.14 -4.66
CA VAL A 164 -6.43 -7.92 -4.83
C VAL A 164 -5.00 -8.33 -5.16
N ASP A 165 -4.45 -7.80 -6.24
CA ASP A 165 -3.04 -8.00 -6.59
C ASP A 165 -2.16 -7.48 -5.45
N ARG A 166 -1.30 -8.35 -4.88
CA ARG A 166 -0.44 -7.96 -3.75
C ARG A 166 0.62 -6.95 -4.14
N LEU A 167 0.91 -6.81 -5.44
CA LEU A 167 1.76 -5.74 -5.96
C LEU A 167 1.02 -4.45 -6.20
N SER A 168 -0.30 -4.35 -6.00
CA SER A 168 -0.98 -3.05 -6.10
C SER A 168 -0.32 -2.06 -5.13
N SER A 169 -0.01 -0.86 -5.63
CA SER A 169 0.82 0.19 -5.02
C SER A 169 2.32 -0.09 -4.87
N ALA A 170 2.84 -1.24 -5.32
CA ALA A 170 4.27 -1.52 -5.27
C ALA A 170 5.06 -0.56 -6.19
N PRO A 171 6.06 0.18 -5.67
CA PRO A 171 7.01 0.93 -6.46
C PRO A 171 7.80 0.03 -7.43
N VAL A 172 7.95 0.52 -8.65
CA VAL A 172 8.80 -0.06 -9.69
C VAL A 172 10.12 0.71 -9.68
N TYR A 173 11.22 0.03 -9.36
CA TYR A 173 12.54 0.67 -9.23
C TYR A 173 13.38 0.50 -10.50
N THR A 174 14.16 1.52 -10.84
CA THR A 174 15.32 1.36 -11.73
C THR A 174 16.41 0.55 -11.03
N LEU A 175 17.40 0.08 -11.78
CA LEU A 175 18.60 -0.54 -11.20
C LEU A 175 19.45 0.42 -10.37
N SER A 176 19.25 1.74 -10.49
CA SER A 176 19.89 2.77 -9.66
C SER A 176 19.11 3.08 -8.38
N GLY A 177 17.92 2.51 -8.23
CA GLY A 177 17.09 2.64 -7.04
C GLY A 177 16.09 3.79 -7.02
N SER A 178 15.95 4.51 -8.12
CA SER A 178 14.87 5.50 -8.29
C SER A 178 13.58 4.81 -8.72
N VAL A 179 12.43 5.37 -8.34
CA VAL A 179 11.11 4.83 -8.66
C VAL A 179 10.62 5.41 -9.99
N VAL A 180 10.38 4.55 -10.98
CA VAL A 180 9.80 4.94 -12.27
C VAL A 180 8.28 5.11 -12.21
N GLY A 181 7.64 4.52 -11.19
CA GLY A 181 6.22 4.61 -10.94
C GLY A 181 5.74 3.55 -9.94
N ILE A 182 4.42 3.38 -9.82
CA ILE A 182 3.81 2.40 -8.92
C ILE A 182 2.86 1.48 -9.68
N VAL A 183 2.82 0.20 -9.34
CA VAL A 183 1.85 -0.75 -9.90
C VAL A 183 0.44 -0.38 -9.45
N VAL A 184 -0.51 -0.38 -10.38
CA VAL A 184 -1.92 -0.01 -10.14
C VAL A 184 -2.89 -1.14 -10.47
N GLY A 185 -2.42 -2.19 -11.14
CA GLY A 185 -3.22 -3.35 -11.46
C GLY A 185 -2.50 -4.31 -12.40
N ARG A 186 -3.27 -5.29 -12.87
CA ARG A 186 -2.83 -6.32 -13.81
C ARG A 186 -3.73 -6.37 -15.02
N PHE A 187 -3.22 -6.95 -16.10
CA PHE A 187 -4.03 -7.29 -17.26
C PHE A 187 -4.86 -8.53 -16.93
N ARG A 188 -6.13 -8.59 -17.39
CA ARG A 188 -6.95 -9.80 -17.22
C ARG A 188 -6.38 -10.97 -18.03
N ASP A 189 -5.91 -10.68 -19.23
CA ASP A 189 -5.47 -11.67 -20.21
C ASP A 189 -3.97 -12.00 -20.10
N SER A 190 -3.25 -11.35 -19.17
CA SER A 190 -1.84 -11.62 -18.91
C SER A 190 -1.53 -11.43 -17.43
N THR A 191 -1.12 -12.52 -16.79
CA THR A 191 -0.76 -12.51 -15.37
C THR A 191 0.62 -11.94 -15.11
N TRP A 192 1.48 -11.87 -16.14
CA TRP A 192 2.87 -11.37 -16.03
C TRP A 192 2.99 -9.88 -16.36
N LYS A 193 2.00 -9.32 -17.05
CA LYS A 193 1.97 -7.87 -17.30
C LYS A 193 1.23 -7.15 -16.19
N LYS A 194 1.86 -6.10 -15.69
CA LYS A 194 1.32 -5.16 -14.71
C LYS A 194 1.18 -3.78 -15.36
N LEU A 195 0.11 -3.10 -14.98
CA LEU A 195 -0.10 -1.71 -15.32
C LEU A 195 0.44 -0.87 -14.18
N ALA A 196 1.19 0.18 -14.50
CA ALA A 196 1.80 1.04 -13.51
C ALA A 196 1.58 2.52 -13.85
N LEU A 197 1.43 3.35 -12.83
CA LEU A 197 1.30 4.81 -12.93
C LEU A 197 2.68 5.44 -12.92
N SER A 198 2.98 6.28 -13.91
CA SER A 198 4.28 6.92 -14.07
C SER A 198 4.64 7.87 -12.93
N ALA A 199 5.94 8.02 -12.66
CA ALA A 199 6.49 8.86 -11.59
C ALA A 199 5.90 10.28 -11.56
N LYS A 200 5.72 10.92 -12.71
CA LYS A 200 5.09 12.26 -12.85
C LYS A 200 3.70 12.34 -12.21
N HIS A 201 2.93 11.26 -12.28
CA HIS A 201 1.57 11.22 -11.74
C HIS A 201 1.54 10.66 -10.32
N VAL A 202 2.53 9.86 -9.94
CA VAL A 202 2.72 9.42 -8.55
C VAL A 202 2.97 10.60 -7.63
N SER A 203 3.76 11.60 -8.04
CA SER A 203 3.94 12.81 -7.23
C SER A 203 2.62 13.55 -6.98
N THR A 204 1.80 13.75 -8.03
CA THR A 204 0.48 14.39 -7.89
C THR A 204 -0.46 13.56 -7.00
N LEU A 205 -0.43 12.23 -7.12
CA LEU A 205 -1.18 11.35 -6.23
C LEU A 205 -0.76 11.55 -4.77
N ILE A 206 0.55 11.52 -4.49
CA ILE A 206 1.11 11.72 -3.15
C ILE A 206 0.68 13.09 -2.60
N ASP A 207 0.84 14.16 -3.39
CA ASP A 207 0.45 15.51 -2.97
C ASP A 207 -1.05 15.59 -2.63
N SER A 208 -1.90 14.98 -3.46
CA SER A 208 -3.35 14.95 -3.20
C SER A 208 -3.72 14.19 -1.92
N LEU A 209 -3.01 13.10 -1.63
CA LEU A 209 -3.26 12.28 -0.44
C LEU A 209 -2.78 12.97 0.85
N ILE A 210 -1.79 13.86 0.76
CA ILE A 210 -1.15 14.52 1.91
C ILE A 210 -1.69 15.93 2.16
N ALA A 211 -2.06 16.70 1.12
CA ALA A 211 -2.56 18.07 1.28
C ALA A 211 -3.77 18.14 2.23
N VAL A 212 -4.62 17.11 2.20
CA VAL A 212 -5.78 16.99 3.09
C VAL A 212 -5.38 16.76 4.55
N SER A 213 -4.25 16.09 4.82
CA SER A 213 -3.80 15.84 6.19
C SER A 213 -3.23 17.09 6.87
N ARG A 214 -2.63 18.01 6.10
CA ARG A 214 -2.05 19.26 6.63
C ARG A 214 -3.13 20.32 6.90
N ASN A 215 -4.20 20.37 6.09
CA ASN A 215 -5.23 21.41 6.18
C ASN A 215 -6.32 21.18 7.24
N LYS A 216 -6.41 19.99 7.85
CA LYS A 216 -7.43 19.70 8.86
C LYS A 216 -7.18 20.38 10.23
N LYS A 217 -6.01 21.01 10.44
CA LYS A 217 -5.58 21.51 11.75
C LYS A 217 -6.02 22.95 12.09
N THR A 218 -6.69 23.68 11.20
CA THR A 218 -7.06 25.10 11.42
C THR A 218 -8.51 25.36 11.80
N ARG A 219 -9.39 24.35 11.93
CA ARG A 219 -10.83 24.61 12.11
C ARG A 219 -11.41 24.48 13.52
N ASP A 220 -10.66 23.96 14.49
CA ASP A 220 -11.21 23.68 15.84
C ASP A 220 -10.66 24.59 16.96
N GLY A 221 -10.11 25.76 16.60
CA GLY A 221 -9.46 26.67 17.56
C GLY A 221 -9.86 28.13 17.40
N ASN A 222 -11.17 28.43 17.44
CA ASN A 222 -11.63 29.81 17.66
C ASN A 222 -12.94 29.81 18.47
N GLY A 223 -12.88 29.26 19.68
CA GLY A 223 -13.81 29.55 20.76
C GLY A 223 -13.31 30.78 21.50
N SER A 224 -13.84 31.95 21.11
CA SER A 224 -13.51 33.27 21.63
C SER A 224 -13.59 33.32 23.16
N SER A 225 -12.51 33.84 23.74
CA SER A 225 -12.27 34.15 25.14
C SER A 225 -13.38 34.98 25.79
N GLY A 226 -13.84 34.53 26.95
CA GLY A 226 -14.61 35.34 27.88
C GLY A 226 -13.76 36.47 28.45
N ASN A 227 -14.29 37.70 28.34
CA ASN A 227 -13.75 38.87 29.01
C ASN A 227 -13.87 38.69 30.53
N LYS A 228 -12.73 38.70 31.22
CA LYS A 228 -12.63 38.84 32.67
C LYS A 228 -12.32 40.31 32.95
N GLU A 229 -13.37 41.08 33.19
CA GLU A 229 -13.27 42.48 33.56
C GLU A 229 -12.99 42.62 35.07
N LYS A 230 -12.14 43.59 35.39
CA LYS A 230 -11.53 43.80 36.71
C LYS A 230 -12.51 44.42 37.70
N ARG A 231 -12.36 44.03 38.97
CA ARG A 231 -12.93 44.70 40.15
C ARG A 231 -12.28 46.08 40.35
N ASP A 232 -13.08 47.06 40.78
CA ASP A 232 -12.75 48.10 41.77
C ASP A 232 -14.06 48.81 42.23
N GLY A 233 -14.14 49.17 43.53
CA GLY A 233 -15.10 50.13 44.13
C GLY A 233 -16.48 49.56 44.54
N ASP A 234 -16.82 49.35 45.82
CA ASP A 234 -17.09 50.26 46.97
C ASP A 234 -18.56 50.73 47.05
N GLY A 235 -19.14 50.73 48.27
CA GLY A 235 -20.37 51.49 48.61
C GLY A 235 -21.73 50.78 48.78
N SER A 236 -22.00 50.31 50.01
CA SER A 236 -23.19 50.60 50.87
C SER A 236 -24.67 50.38 50.46
N TYR A 237 -25.45 50.01 51.51
CA TYR A 237 -26.91 49.97 51.73
C TYR A 237 -27.61 48.62 51.43
N LYS A 238 -27.97 47.82 52.45
CA LYS A 238 -29.08 47.88 53.45
C LYS A 238 -30.41 47.26 52.94
N ASP A 239 -30.86 46.24 53.70
CA ASP A 239 -32.26 45.87 54.05
C ASP A 239 -33.21 45.52 52.87
N GLU A 240 -34.18 44.60 52.89
CA GLU A 240 -34.77 43.67 53.85
C GLU A 240 -35.90 42.90 53.09
N PHE A 241 -36.48 41.85 53.71
CA PHE A 241 -37.77 41.18 53.42
C PHE A 241 -37.97 40.45 52.05
N ALA A 242 -38.02 39.11 52.03
CA ALA A 242 -39.16 38.21 52.34
C ALA A 242 -40.17 38.02 51.19
N GLY A 243 -40.50 36.76 50.88
CA GLY A 243 -41.51 36.47 49.86
C GLY A 243 -41.71 35.00 49.53
N ASN A 244 -42.25 34.26 50.49
CA ASN A 244 -42.68 32.87 50.43
C ASN A 244 -43.81 32.60 49.39
N LYS A 245 -43.82 31.42 48.74
CA LYS A 245 -44.99 30.53 48.42
C LYS A 245 -44.68 29.62 47.22
N ARG A 246 -44.68 28.28 47.41
CA ARG A 246 -45.81 27.33 47.15
C ARG A 246 -46.23 27.32 45.67
N SER A 247 -46.49 26.21 44.98
CA SER A 247 -46.63 24.78 45.28
C SER A 247 -47.18 24.09 44.00
N LYS A 248 -47.22 22.74 44.00
CA LYS A 248 -47.96 21.83 43.08
C LYS A 248 -47.26 21.62 41.73
N GLY A 249 -46.99 20.40 41.26
CA GLY A 249 -47.69 19.12 41.47
C GLY A 249 -48.15 18.64 40.10
N GLY A 250 -47.97 17.37 39.76
CA GLY A 250 -48.52 16.81 38.52
C GLY A 250 -47.79 15.60 37.98
N ASP A 251 -48.21 14.43 38.44
CA ASP A 251 -47.91 13.11 37.91
C ASP A 251 -48.38 12.90 36.46
N GLY A 252 -47.83 11.86 35.80
CA GLY A 252 -48.67 10.97 35.01
C GLY A 252 -48.34 10.73 33.53
N ASN A 253 -47.61 9.63 33.30
CA ASN A 253 -48.02 8.46 32.51
C ASN A 253 -48.25 8.45 30.97
N TYR A 254 -47.56 7.45 30.39
CA TYR A 254 -47.88 6.52 29.31
C TYR A 254 -48.37 7.01 27.94
N LYS A 255 -47.65 6.59 26.89
CA LYS A 255 -48.22 5.74 25.83
C LYS A 255 -47.16 5.02 24.99
N LYS A 256 -47.24 3.69 25.04
CA LYS A 256 -46.74 2.75 24.01
C LYS A 256 -47.52 3.00 22.71
N LEU A 257 -46.81 2.98 21.58
CA LEU A 257 -47.41 2.70 20.27
C LEU A 257 -46.79 1.43 19.71
N ALA A 258 -47.67 0.50 19.38
CA ALA A 258 -47.40 -0.74 18.67
C ALA A 258 -48.04 -0.66 17.29
N GLY A 259 -47.42 -1.36 16.32
CA GLY A 259 -48.07 -1.88 15.12
C GLY A 259 -47.80 -1.10 13.83
N ASN A 260 -47.13 -1.73 12.87
CA ASN A 260 -47.92 -2.31 11.78
C ASN A 260 -47.21 -3.49 11.09
N LYS A 261 -48.02 -4.46 10.69
CA LYS A 261 -47.66 -5.63 9.86
C LYS A 261 -47.63 -5.21 8.39
N ASN A 262 -46.79 -5.85 7.59
CA ASN A 262 -47.25 -6.38 6.30
C ASN A 262 -46.36 -7.52 5.79
N SER A 263 -47.05 -8.58 5.39
CA SER A 263 -46.59 -9.82 4.78
C SER A 263 -46.48 -9.70 3.27
N SER A 264 -45.54 -10.43 2.64
CA SER A 264 -45.86 -11.28 1.48
C SER A 264 -44.74 -12.28 1.19
N ASN A 265 -45.18 -13.49 0.89
CA ASN A 265 -44.42 -14.67 0.51
C ASN A 265 -43.79 -14.54 -0.88
N SER A 266 -42.66 -15.19 -1.11
CA SER A 266 -42.58 -16.19 -2.18
C SER A 266 -41.43 -17.18 -1.94
N SER A 267 -41.79 -18.44 -2.10
CA SER A 267 -41.00 -19.65 -1.96
C SER A 267 -40.38 -20.07 -3.29
N SER A 268 -39.13 -20.55 -3.28
CA SER A 268 -38.76 -21.78 -4.00
C SER A 268 -37.44 -22.37 -3.47
N LYS A 269 -37.62 -23.46 -2.73
CA LYS A 269 -36.79 -24.68 -2.66
C LYS A 269 -36.50 -25.21 -4.07
N ASP A 270 -35.53 -26.05 -4.39
CA ASP A 270 -34.50 -26.84 -3.71
C ASP A 270 -33.62 -27.36 -4.87
N LYS A 271 -32.33 -27.62 -4.65
CA LYS A 271 -31.70 -28.90 -5.05
C LYS A 271 -30.29 -28.99 -4.47
N ALA A 272 -30.22 -29.74 -3.38
CA ALA A 272 -29.03 -30.36 -2.89
C ALA A 272 -28.43 -31.30 -3.96
N ASN A 273 -27.11 -31.29 -4.09
CA ASN A 273 -26.39 -32.43 -4.63
C ASN A 273 -25.29 -32.84 -3.66
N LYS A 274 -25.44 -34.04 -3.10
CA LYS A 274 -24.46 -34.73 -2.26
C LYS A 274 -23.48 -35.43 -3.20
N GLY A 275 -22.18 -35.17 -3.03
CA GLY A 275 -21.11 -35.90 -3.69
C GLY A 275 -19.99 -36.16 -2.69
N ALA A 276 -19.79 -37.44 -2.40
CA ALA A 276 -18.93 -37.97 -1.36
C ALA A 276 -17.43 -37.95 -1.74
N TRP A 277 -16.61 -37.71 -0.72
CA TRP A 277 -15.37 -38.44 -0.40
C TRP A 277 -14.31 -38.58 -1.49
N HIS A 278 -13.21 -37.83 -1.35
CA HIS A 278 -11.87 -38.43 -1.38
C HIS A 278 -10.91 -37.62 -0.49
N LYS A 279 -10.50 -38.25 0.61
CA LYS A 279 -9.32 -37.87 1.38
C LYS A 279 -8.10 -38.27 0.56
N SER A 280 -7.26 -37.31 0.17
CA SER A 280 -5.88 -37.58 -0.23
C SER A 280 -4.95 -36.92 0.76
N SER A 281 -4.45 -37.75 1.68
CA SER A 281 -3.33 -37.45 2.56
C SER A 281 -2.05 -37.33 1.72
N PHE A 282 -1.46 -36.14 1.64
CA PHE A 282 -0.04 -36.01 1.27
C PHE A 282 0.77 -35.80 2.53
N LYS A 283 1.27 -36.91 3.09
CA LYS A 283 2.47 -36.94 3.92
C LYS A 283 3.66 -36.90 2.96
N GLY A 284 4.28 -35.73 2.80
CA GLY A 284 5.55 -35.56 2.09
C GLY A 284 6.58 -35.03 3.07
N LYS A 285 7.59 -35.85 3.36
CA LYS A 285 8.68 -35.60 4.31
C LYS A 285 9.49 -34.34 3.96
N LEU A 286 9.92 -33.66 5.02
CA LEU A 286 11.11 -32.82 5.06
C LEU A 286 12.30 -33.57 4.43
N GLY A 287 12.91 -32.95 3.43
CA GLY A 287 14.18 -33.38 2.84
C GLY A 287 14.95 -32.12 2.46
N GLY A 288 15.85 -31.70 3.33
CA GLY A 288 16.82 -30.67 3.03
C GLY A 288 17.76 -31.12 1.92
N CYS A 289 18.05 -30.22 1.00
CA CYS A 289 19.21 -30.30 0.14
C CYS A 289 19.92 -28.96 0.17
N GLU A 290 20.90 -28.88 1.06
CA GLU A 290 22.07 -28.05 0.86
C GLU A 290 22.77 -28.54 -0.41
N THR A 291 23.00 -27.66 -1.38
CA THR A 291 24.03 -27.87 -2.39
C THR A 291 24.93 -26.66 -2.43
N SER A 292 26.01 -26.81 -1.68
CA SER A 292 27.23 -26.03 -1.71
C SER A 292 27.83 -25.94 -3.12
N CYS A 293 28.27 -24.75 -3.48
CA CYS A 293 29.16 -24.47 -4.59
C CYS A 293 30.46 -25.26 -4.44
N ASN A 294 30.93 -25.93 -5.51
CA ASN A 294 32.34 -26.25 -5.63
C ASN A 294 32.79 -26.26 -7.09
N VAL A 295 33.45 -25.18 -7.48
CA VAL A 295 34.20 -25.02 -8.71
C VAL A 295 35.49 -25.85 -8.59
N LYS A 296 35.68 -26.85 -9.44
CA LYS A 296 36.99 -27.49 -9.66
C LYS A 296 37.47 -27.20 -11.07
N THR A 297 38.43 -26.29 -11.13
CA THR A 297 39.36 -26.10 -12.25
C THR A 297 40.22 -27.36 -12.44
N ARG A 298 40.29 -27.88 -13.66
CA ARG A 298 41.33 -28.85 -14.06
C ARG A 298 42.03 -28.31 -15.30
N GLY A 299 43.24 -27.79 -15.08
CA GLY A 299 44.21 -27.56 -16.12
C GLY A 299 44.75 -28.89 -16.66
N ARG A 300 44.97 -28.95 -17.97
CA ARG A 300 45.80 -29.96 -18.62
C ARG A 300 47.02 -29.26 -19.23
N ARG A 301 48.21 -29.68 -18.80
CA ARG A 301 49.50 -29.35 -19.41
C ARG A 301 49.85 -30.37 -20.48
N ALA A 302 50.41 -29.83 -21.57
CA ALA A 302 51.56 -30.25 -22.35
C ALA A 302 51.75 -31.73 -22.71
N GLY A 303 51.72 -31.98 -24.02
CA GLY A 303 52.41 -33.07 -24.70
C GLY A 303 53.21 -32.51 -25.87
N ASP A 304 54.53 -32.55 -25.72
CA ASP A 304 55.61 -32.13 -26.60
C ASP A 304 55.71 -33.01 -27.87
N LYS A 305 56.16 -32.40 -28.99
CA LYS A 305 56.98 -33.02 -30.05
C LYS A 305 57.26 -31.98 -31.16
N GLY A 306 58.50 -31.51 -31.17
CA GLY A 306 58.99 -30.51 -32.13
C GLY A 306 59.19 -31.00 -33.57
N LYS A 307 59.48 -30.04 -34.44
CA LYS A 307 60.34 -30.18 -35.62
C LYS A 307 60.90 -28.80 -36.02
N LYS A 308 62.16 -28.85 -36.44
CA LYS A 308 63.10 -27.77 -36.80
C LYS A 308 62.76 -27.08 -38.13
N SER A 309 63.60 -26.09 -38.44
CA SER A 309 63.88 -25.39 -39.72
C SER A 309 62.94 -24.23 -40.06
N ASP A 310 63.37 -23.09 -40.60
CA ASP A 310 64.71 -22.53 -40.79
C ASP A 310 64.55 -21.01 -40.97
N ALA A 311 65.68 -20.31 -40.87
CA ALA A 311 65.81 -18.88 -41.05
C ALA A 311 65.46 -18.40 -42.48
N SER A 312 64.89 -17.20 -42.58
CA SER A 312 65.40 -16.17 -43.50
C SER A 312 64.69 -14.83 -43.27
N LYS A 313 65.53 -13.79 -43.17
CA LYS A 313 65.25 -12.37 -43.35
C LYS A 313 64.35 -12.14 -44.58
N TRP A 314 63.46 -11.15 -44.54
CA TRP A 314 63.61 -9.79 -45.11
C TRP A 314 62.54 -8.91 -44.47
#